data_AF-A0A0A2LFF2-F1
#
_entry.id   AF-A0A0A2LFF2-F1
#
_cell.length_a   1.000
_cell.length_b   1.000
_cell.length_c   1.000
_cell.angle_alpha   90.00
_cell.angle_beta   90.00
_cell.angle_gamma   90.00
#
_symmetry.space_group_name_H-M   'P 1'
#
loop_
_entity.id
_entity.type
_entity.pdbx_description
1 polymer ?
#
loop_
_entity_poly.entity_id
_entity_poly.type
_entity_poly.pdbx_seq_one_letter_code
_entity_poly.pdbx_strand_id
1 'polypeptide(L)'
;MAAETISSENRIPTIHFNPFTAVQVEEPTLNRYGLDLTSTDFIKHQHNNLEAEVIGGVGTVILNRFIITRKISRKPQMNAQEVYRNTVDLYNEGNLQHFIRQASLKLKMESPAVTDFVYDLTERLEQYRKDRFTYREEQPRITPPEAKEQRTVKKLLESQNLIQELEQLMKEAGVLCPKTGVQLFIASLSSKLPQVPPLCPAGQGKPYR
;
A
#
# COMPACT_ATOMS: atom_id res chain seq x y z
N MET A 1 35.47 -73.29 -10.88
CA MET A 1 35.19 -72.82 -9.51
C MET A 1 34.86 -71.33 -9.59
N ALA A 2 33.63 -71.00 -9.18
CA ALA A 2 33.00 -69.71 -8.91
C ALA A 2 33.44 -68.44 -9.68
N ALA A 3 32.52 -67.95 -10.51
CA ALA A 3 32.40 -66.55 -10.88
C ALA A 3 31.68 -65.79 -9.75
N GLU A 4 32.25 -64.68 -9.27
CA GLU A 4 31.57 -63.77 -8.33
C GLU A 4 30.74 -62.75 -9.11
N THR A 5 29.44 -62.78 -8.86
CA THR A 5 28.42 -61.94 -9.46
C THR A 5 28.40 -60.56 -8.78
N ILE A 6 28.67 -59.50 -9.54
CA ILE A 6 28.44 -58.12 -9.10
C ILE A 6 26.93 -57.85 -9.14
N SER A 7 26.29 -57.82 -7.97
CA SER A 7 24.90 -57.41 -7.83
C SER A 7 24.80 -55.88 -7.91
N SER A 8 24.25 -55.37 -9.02
CA SER A 8 23.89 -53.97 -9.20
C SER A 8 22.54 -53.68 -8.53
N GLU A 9 22.59 -53.26 -7.27
CA GLU A 9 21.41 -52.76 -6.56
C GLU A 9 21.09 -51.32 -6.99
N ASN A 10 19.99 -51.18 -7.73
CA ASN A 10 19.42 -49.93 -8.18
C ASN A 10 18.82 -49.16 -6.99
N ARG A 11 19.65 -48.44 -6.23
CA ARG A 11 19.20 -47.67 -5.06
C ARG A 11 18.55 -46.37 -5.51
N ILE A 12 17.23 -46.29 -5.34
CA ILE A 12 16.47 -45.04 -5.46
C ILE A 12 17.08 -44.04 -4.48
N PRO A 13 17.52 -42.84 -4.92
CA PRO A 13 18.06 -41.84 -4.02
C PRO A 13 16.96 -41.45 -3.02
N THR A 14 17.16 -41.82 -1.76
CA THR A 14 16.24 -41.46 -0.68
C THR A 14 16.63 -40.06 -0.24
N ILE A 15 15.73 -39.09 -0.46
CA ILE A 15 15.93 -37.73 0.04
C ILE A 15 15.82 -37.80 1.57
N HIS A 16 16.95 -37.69 2.25
CA HIS A 16 16.97 -37.54 3.70
C HIS A 16 16.49 -36.14 4.05
N PHE A 17 15.27 -36.03 4.57
CA PHE A 17 14.75 -34.77 5.08
C PHE A 17 15.57 -34.34 6.29
N ASN A 18 16.40 -33.31 6.12
CA ASN A 18 17.13 -32.70 7.23
C ASN A 18 16.22 -31.66 7.88
N PRO A 19 15.75 -31.86 9.12
CA PRO A 19 14.87 -30.91 9.80
C PRO A 19 15.54 -29.54 10.02
N PHE A 20 16.87 -29.46 9.98
CA PHE A 20 17.62 -28.21 10.08
C PHE A 20 17.76 -27.47 8.73
N THR A 21 17.43 -28.10 7.60
CA THR A 21 17.41 -27.49 6.26
C THR A 21 15.98 -27.22 5.77
N ALA A 22 14.98 -27.71 6.49
CA ALA A 22 13.59 -27.35 6.25
C ALA A 22 13.44 -25.84 6.42
N VAL A 23 12.95 -25.17 5.37
CA VAL A 23 12.50 -23.77 5.47
C VAL A 23 11.46 -23.75 6.58
N GLN A 24 11.81 -23.18 7.73
CA GLN A 24 10.84 -22.93 8.78
C GLN A 24 9.83 -21.95 8.19
N VAL A 25 8.59 -22.39 8.04
CA VAL A 25 7.48 -21.49 7.71
C VAL A 25 7.33 -20.60 8.94
N GLU A 26 7.94 -19.40 8.89
CA GLU A 26 7.78 -18.41 9.96
C GLU A 26 6.28 -18.25 10.20
N GLU A 27 5.84 -18.48 11.44
CA GLU A 27 4.44 -18.26 11.80
C GLU A 27 4.11 -16.80 11.49
N PRO A 28 2.98 -16.53 10.81
CA PRO A 28 2.64 -15.17 10.42
C PRO A 28 2.60 -14.31 11.68
N THR A 29 3.39 -13.23 11.69
CA THR A 29 3.38 -12.26 12.79
C THR A 29 2.08 -11.48 12.71
N LEU A 30 1.02 -12.04 13.30
CA LEU A 30 -0.30 -11.45 13.31
C LEU A 30 -0.25 -10.12 14.08
N ASN A 31 -0.85 -9.09 13.50
CA ASN A 31 -1.04 -7.83 14.19
C ASN A 31 -2.15 -7.94 15.25
N ARG A 32 -2.40 -6.84 15.98
CA ARG A 32 -3.46 -6.77 17.00
C ARG A 32 -4.89 -7.07 16.50
N TYR A 33 -5.12 -7.07 15.19
CA TYR A 33 -6.41 -7.42 14.57
C TYR A 33 -6.44 -8.83 13.99
N GLY A 34 -5.41 -9.66 14.20
CA GLY A 34 -5.34 -10.99 13.59
C GLY A 34 -5.18 -10.97 12.07
N LEU A 35 -4.55 -9.91 11.54
CA LEU A 35 -4.14 -9.81 10.14
C LEU A 35 -2.63 -10.04 10.05
N ASP A 36 -2.22 -10.84 9.08
CA ASP A 36 -0.83 -11.02 8.69
C ASP A 36 -0.43 -9.91 7.70
N LEU A 37 0.59 -9.14 8.08
CA LEU A 37 1.14 -8.00 7.33
C LEU A 37 2.61 -8.23 6.93
N THR A 38 3.10 -9.47 6.98
CA THR A 38 4.50 -9.82 6.64
C THR A 38 4.89 -9.36 5.24
N SER A 39 3.95 -9.37 4.29
CA SER A 39 4.14 -8.83 2.94
C SER A 39 3.59 -7.42 2.79
N THR A 40 4.32 -6.55 2.08
CA THR A 40 3.89 -5.17 1.80
C THR A 40 2.65 -5.09 0.91
N ASP A 41 2.51 -6.06 0.01
CA ASP A 41 1.53 -6.01 -1.08
C ASP A 41 0.23 -6.79 -0.76
N PHE A 42 0.30 -7.66 0.26
CA PHE A 42 -0.81 -8.52 0.65
C PHE A 42 -1.08 -8.42 2.15
N ILE A 43 -2.37 -8.40 2.49
CA ILE A 43 -2.83 -8.58 3.86
C ILE A 43 -3.55 -9.91 3.91
N LYS A 44 -3.10 -10.82 4.78
CA LYS A 44 -3.72 -12.13 4.89
C LYS A 44 -4.52 -12.25 6.18
N HIS A 45 -5.60 -13.01 6.10
CA HIS A 45 -6.40 -13.36 7.24
C HIS A 45 -6.89 -14.80 7.07
N GLN A 46 -6.72 -15.59 8.11
CA GLN A 46 -7.15 -16.97 8.13
C GLN A 46 -8.07 -17.19 9.32
N HIS A 47 -9.21 -17.82 9.06
CA HIS A 47 -10.14 -18.26 10.09
C HIS A 47 -10.79 -19.57 9.66
N ASN A 48 -10.72 -20.58 10.53
CA ASN A 48 -11.16 -21.95 10.24
C ASN A 48 -10.52 -22.49 8.96
N ASN A 49 -11.34 -22.95 8.01
CA ASN A 49 -10.91 -23.51 6.73
C ASN A 49 -10.89 -22.47 5.60
N LEU A 50 -10.96 -21.17 5.93
CA LEU A 50 -10.97 -20.08 4.98
C LEU A 50 -9.74 -19.19 5.14
N GLU A 51 -9.19 -18.79 4.02
CA GLU A 51 -8.14 -17.79 3.92
C GLU A 51 -8.58 -16.69 2.97
N ALA A 52 -8.34 -15.44 3.38
CA ALA A 52 -8.48 -14.27 2.55
C ALA A 52 -7.12 -13.60 2.36
N GLU A 53 -6.85 -13.18 1.14
CA GLU A 53 -5.73 -12.33 0.79
C GLU A 53 -6.28 -11.04 0.16
N VAL A 54 -6.01 -9.89 0.78
CA VAL A 54 -6.28 -8.58 0.23
C VAL A 54 -5.07 -8.15 -0.60
N ILE A 55 -5.27 -7.97 -1.90
CA ILE A 55 -4.23 -7.60 -2.86
C ILE A 55 -4.21 -6.08 -3.02
N GLY A 56 -3.03 -5.48 -2.92
CA GLY A 56 -2.84 -4.03 -3.08
C GLY A 56 -3.17 -3.21 -1.83
N GLY A 57 -3.32 -3.88 -0.68
CA GLY A 57 -3.56 -3.25 0.61
C GLY A 57 -4.96 -2.66 0.79
N VAL A 58 -5.09 -1.72 1.73
CA VAL A 58 -6.33 -1.03 2.08
C VAL A 58 -6.21 0.42 1.67
N GLY A 59 -7.16 0.91 0.87
CA GLY A 59 -7.24 2.32 0.50
C GLY A 59 -7.53 3.19 1.72
N THR A 60 -6.63 4.12 2.01
CA THR A 60 -6.73 5.07 3.14
C THR A 60 -6.85 6.51 2.64
N VAL A 61 -7.51 6.76 1.52
CA VAL A 61 -7.67 8.14 0.99
C VAL A 61 -9.14 8.52 1.00
N ILE A 62 -9.98 7.65 0.43
CA ILE A 62 -11.41 7.87 0.29
C ILE A 62 -12.13 7.11 1.41
N LEU A 63 -12.65 7.83 2.42
CA LEU A 63 -13.33 7.20 3.55
C LEU A 63 -14.71 6.63 3.20
N ASN A 64 -15.40 7.21 2.21
CA ASN A 64 -16.77 6.81 1.86
C ASN A 64 -16.87 5.52 1.03
N ARG A 65 -15.72 4.97 0.58
CA ARG A 65 -15.64 3.72 -0.19
C ARG A 65 -14.56 2.84 0.40
N PHE A 66 -14.79 1.53 0.34
CA PHE A 66 -13.79 0.57 0.76
C PHE A 66 -13.63 -0.51 -0.31
N ILE A 67 -13.07 -0.10 -1.45
CA ILE A 67 -12.80 -0.97 -2.58
C ILE A 67 -11.50 -1.73 -2.34
N ILE A 68 -11.58 -3.05 -2.36
CA ILE A 68 -10.40 -3.91 -2.27
C ILE A 68 -10.52 -5.12 -3.20
N THR A 69 -9.37 -5.61 -3.64
CA THR A 69 -9.29 -6.87 -4.37
C THR A 69 -9.05 -7.99 -3.37
N ARG A 70 -10.06 -8.82 -3.13
CA ARG A 70 -9.95 -9.97 -2.23
C ARG A 70 -9.89 -11.27 -3.03
N LYS A 71 -8.92 -12.10 -2.68
CA LYS A 71 -8.89 -13.53 -2.99
C LYS A 71 -9.38 -14.29 -1.76
N ILE A 72 -10.39 -15.13 -1.90
CA ILE A 72 -10.79 -16.07 -0.86
C ILE A 72 -10.55 -17.49 -1.36
N SER A 73 -9.93 -18.31 -0.52
CA SER A 73 -9.61 -19.71 -0.79
C SER A 73 -9.88 -20.58 0.42
N ARG A 74 -10.14 -21.86 0.16
CA ARG A 74 -10.23 -22.88 1.20
C ARG A 74 -8.84 -23.38 1.61
N LYS A 75 -8.64 -23.66 2.90
CA LYS A 75 -7.46 -24.34 3.44
C LYS A 75 -7.83 -25.69 4.07
N PRO A 76 -7.09 -26.78 3.79
CA PRO A 76 -6.10 -26.90 2.71
C PRO A 76 -6.75 -26.73 1.34
N GLN A 77 -6.05 -26.07 0.42
CA GLN A 77 -6.56 -25.86 -0.93
C GLN A 77 -6.47 -27.16 -1.70
N MET A 78 -7.60 -27.72 -2.15
CA MET A 78 -7.59 -28.98 -2.89
C MET A 78 -7.41 -28.75 -4.38
N ASN A 79 -7.98 -27.67 -4.93
CA ASN A 79 -7.93 -27.35 -6.36
C ASN A 79 -7.76 -25.85 -6.63
N ALA A 80 -7.20 -25.49 -7.80
CA ALA A 80 -7.09 -24.10 -8.25
C ALA A 80 -8.47 -23.42 -8.46
N GLN A 81 -9.52 -24.21 -8.66
CA GLN A 81 -10.90 -23.75 -8.84
C GLN A 81 -11.58 -23.31 -7.53
N GLU A 82 -11.05 -23.71 -6.38
CA GLU A 82 -11.57 -23.35 -5.03
C GLU A 82 -10.99 -22.00 -4.57
N VAL A 83 -10.91 -21.07 -5.52
CA VAL A 83 -10.41 -19.73 -5.29
C VAL A 83 -11.33 -18.76 -6.00
N TYR A 84 -11.88 -17.81 -5.25
CA TYR A 84 -12.66 -16.72 -5.80
C TYR A 84 -11.90 -15.40 -5.64
N ARG A 85 -11.71 -14.69 -6.74
CA ARG A 85 -11.02 -13.39 -6.79
C ARG A 85 -11.98 -12.36 -7.34
N ASN A 86 -12.21 -11.28 -6.60
CA ASN A 86 -13.00 -10.17 -7.10
C ASN A 86 -12.61 -8.87 -6.39
N THR A 87 -12.82 -7.75 -7.10
CA THR A 87 -12.72 -6.42 -6.52
C THR A 87 -14.10 -5.96 -6.09
N VAL A 88 -14.27 -5.66 -4.80
CA VAL A 88 -15.56 -5.34 -4.20
C VAL A 88 -15.42 -4.14 -3.28
N ASP A 89 -16.43 -3.27 -3.30
CA ASP A 89 -16.62 -2.24 -2.29
C ASP A 89 -17.31 -2.85 -1.07
N LEU A 90 -16.60 -2.93 0.06
CA LEU A 90 -17.11 -3.55 1.28
C LEU A 90 -18.27 -2.78 1.92
N TYR A 91 -18.42 -1.50 1.58
CA TYR A 91 -19.50 -0.66 2.10
C TYR A 91 -20.77 -0.74 1.25
N ASN A 92 -20.70 -1.40 0.09
CA ASN A 92 -21.87 -1.66 -0.73
C ASN A 92 -22.42 -3.06 -0.44
N GLU A 93 -23.46 -3.11 0.39
CA GLU A 93 -24.12 -4.36 0.81
C GLU A 93 -24.57 -5.23 -0.37
N GLY A 94 -25.11 -4.62 -1.44
CA GLY A 94 -25.55 -5.38 -2.62
C GLY A 94 -24.40 -6.09 -3.33
N ASN A 95 -23.26 -5.42 -3.48
CA ASN A 95 -22.05 -6.01 -4.07
C ASN A 95 -21.44 -7.07 -3.14
N LEU A 96 -21.47 -6.83 -1.82
CA LEU A 96 -20.96 -7.74 -0.81
C LEU A 96 -21.76 -9.06 -0.79
N GLN A 97 -23.09 -8.99 -0.80
CA GLN A 97 -23.96 -10.17 -0.87
C GLN A 97 -23.76 -10.96 -2.17
N HIS A 98 -23.65 -10.27 -3.30
CA HIS A 98 -23.32 -10.92 -4.56
C HIS A 98 -21.96 -11.64 -4.48
N PHE A 99 -20.95 -11.00 -3.91
CA PHE A 99 -19.63 -11.59 -3.70
C PHE A 99 -19.69 -12.83 -2.81
N ILE A 100 -20.37 -12.77 -1.66
CA ILE A 100 -20.54 -13.89 -0.72
C ILE A 100 -21.21 -15.08 -1.42
N ARG A 101 -22.27 -14.82 -2.19
CA ARG A 101 -22.97 -15.86 -2.96
C ARG A 101 -22.07 -16.51 -4.00
N GLN A 102 -21.27 -15.74 -4.74
CA GLN A 102 -20.36 -16.31 -5.73
C GLN A 102 -19.20 -17.07 -5.07
N ALA A 103 -18.70 -16.55 -3.94
CA ALA A 103 -17.65 -17.19 -3.16
C ALA A 103 -18.13 -18.54 -2.60
N SER A 104 -19.31 -18.62 -1.99
CA SER A 104 -19.86 -19.87 -1.45
C SER A 104 -20.05 -20.94 -2.53
N LEU A 105 -20.56 -20.55 -3.71
CA LEU A 105 -20.70 -21.45 -4.86
C LEU A 105 -19.35 -21.97 -5.36
N LYS A 106 -18.33 -21.10 -5.49
CA LYS A 106 -16.99 -21.48 -5.97
C LYS A 106 -16.23 -22.34 -4.97
N LEU A 107 -16.34 -22.01 -3.69
CA LEU A 107 -15.66 -22.72 -2.59
C LEU A 107 -16.39 -24.00 -2.19
N LYS A 108 -17.62 -24.22 -2.67
CA LYS A 108 -18.51 -25.31 -2.27
C LYS A 108 -18.71 -25.36 -0.76
N MET A 109 -18.92 -24.18 -0.17
CA MET A 109 -19.09 -24.01 1.27
C MET A 109 -20.48 -23.45 1.57
N GLU A 110 -20.93 -23.69 2.79
CA GLU A 110 -22.19 -23.14 3.28
C GLU A 110 -22.13 -21.61 3.28
N SER A 111 -23.20 -20.98 2.79
CA SER A 111 -23.27 -19.51 2.71
C SER A 111 -23.03 -18.82 4.05
N PRO A 112 -23.57 -19.29 5.20
CA PRO A 112 -23.34 -18.66 6.50
C PRO A 112 -21.86 -18.61 6.87
N ALA A 113 -21.12 -19.70 6.69
CA ALA A 113 -19.69 -19.75 7.02
C ALA A 113 -18.86 -18.73 6.22
N VAL A 114 -19.17 -18.54 4.93
CA VAL A 114 -18.52 -17.52 4.09
C VAL A 114 -18.97 -16.11 4.47
N THR A 115 -20.24 -15.95 4.86
CA THR A 115 -20.83 -14.68 5.29
C THR A 115 -20.13 -14.18 6.55
N ASP A 116 -20.07 -15.02 7.59
CA ASP A 116 -19.43 -14.70 8.87
C ASP A 116 -17.95 -14.35 8.67
N PHE A 117 -17.26 -15.12 7.84
CA PHE A 117 -15.86 -14.86 7.51
C PHE A 117 -15.65 -13.51 6.79
N VAL A 118 -16.50 -13.17 5.84
CA VAL A 118 -16.39 -11.92 5.08
C VAL A 118 -16.70 -10.71 5.96
N TYR A 119 -17.66 -10.82 6.88
CA TYR A 119 -17.96 -9.74 7.83
C TYR A 119 -16.86 -9.59 8.90
N ASP A 120 -16.34 -10.69 9.47
CA ASP A 120 -15.22 -10.66 10.41
C ASP A 120 -13.97 -10.02 9.76
N LEU A 121 -13.64 -10.44 8.54
CA LEU A 121 -12.56 -9.84 7.76
C LEU A 121 -12.78 -8.34 7.52
N THR A 122 -14.02 -7.93 7.27
CA THR A 122 -14.37 -6.52 7.04
C THR A 122 -14.20 -5.70 8.30
N GLU A 123 -14.68 -6.18 9.45
CA GLU A 123 -14.48 -5.52 10.75
C GLU A 123 -12.98 -5.37 11.07
N ARG A 124 -12.18 -6.42 10.90
CA ARG A 124 -10.72 -6.37 11.13
C ARG A 124 -10.04 -5.35 10.23
N LEU A 125 -10.42 -5.31 8.95
CA LEU A 125 -9.86 -4.37 7.99
C LEU A 125 -10.32 -2.93 8.24
N GLU A 126 -11.54 -2.74 8.74
CA GLU A 126 -12.01 -1.43 9.21
C GLU A 126 -11.23 -0.96 10.43
N GLN A 127 -11.04 -1.81 11.43
CA GLN A 127 -10.24 -1.49 12.61
C GLN A 127 -8.82 -1.16 12.18
N TYR A 128 -8.20 -2.00 11.34
CA TYR A 128 -6.89 -1.71 10.74
C TYR A 128 -6.85 -0.37 9.99
N ARG A 129 -7.91 -0.02 9.26
CA ARG A 129 -8.03 1.27 8.54
C ARG A 129 -8.19 2.45 9.50
N LYS A 130 -8.97 2.30 10.58
CA LYS A 130 -9.24 3.32 11.62
C LYS A 130 -8.00 3.60 12.47
N ASP A 131 -7.33 2.54 12.89
CA ASP A 131 -6.19 2.59 13.81
C ASP A 131 -4.84 2.79 13.13
N ARG A 132 -4.81 2.93 11.80
CA ARG A 132 -3.78 3.77 11.21
C ARG A 132 -3.98 5.18 11.78
N PHE A 133 -3.40 5.45 12.96
CA PHE A 133 -3.08 6.77 13.52
C PHE A 133 -2.10 7.57 12.62
N THR A 134 -2.09 7.26 11.31
CA THR A 134 -1.21 7.62 10.21
C THR A 134 -2.07 7.53 8.93
N TYR A 135 -3.21 8.23 8.86
CA TYR A 135 -3.67 8.75 7.57
C TYR A 135 -2.57 9.73 7.13
N ARG A 136 -1.44 9.19 6.63
CA ARG A 136 -0.48 10.00 5.89
C ARG A 136 -1.29 10.43 4.68
N GLU A 137 -1.72 11.70 4.67
CA GLU A 137 -1.99 12.39 3.41
C GLU A 137 -0.89 11.92 2.45
N GLU A 138 -1.27 11.36 1.32
CA GLU A 138 -0.30 11.02 0.30
C GLU A 138 0.50 12.29 0.07
N GLN A 139 1.78 12.27 0.44
CA GLN A 139 2.71 13.13 -0.26
C GLN A 139 2.56 12.67 -1.70
N PRO A 140 2.02 13.52 -2.60
CA PRO A 140 1.81 13.12 -3.97
C PRO A 140 3.12 12.51 -4.45
N ARG A 141 3.06 11.35 -5.12
CA ARG A 141 4.23 10.79 -5.78
C ARG A 141 4.66 11.83 -6.81
N ILE A 142 5.59 12.71 -6.43
CA ILE A 142 6.16 13.70 -7.31
C ILE A 142 6.96 12.86 -8.31
N THR A 143 6.40 12.65 -9.50
CA THR A 143 7.17 12.08 -10.60
C THR A 143 8.41 12.96 -10.74
N PRO A 144 9.62 12.40 -10.60
CA PRO A 144 10.82 13.19 -10.74
C PRO A 144 10.79 13.85 -12.12
N PRO A 145 11.01 15.17 -12.22
CA PRO A 145 11.03 15.85 -13.50
C PRO A 145 12.06 15.20 -14.43
N GLU A 146 11.83 15.26 -15.73
CA GLU A 146 12.73 14.64 -16.72
C GLU A 146 14.13 15.26 -16.62
N ALA A 147 15.19 14.53 -17.00
CA ALA A 147 16.57 15.01 -16.87
C ALA A 147 16.82 16.36 -17.59
N LYS A 148 16.04 16.65 -18.64
CA LYS A 148 16.07 17.92 -19.37
C LYS A 148 15.44 19.05 -18.53
N GLU A 149 14.29 18.81 -17.92
CA GLU A 149 13.59 19.76 -17.07
C GLU A 149 14.42 20.11 -15.84
N GLN A 150 15.04 19.12 -15.21
CA GLN A 150 15.94 19.32 -14.06
C GLN A 150 17.09 20.28 -14.38
N ARG A 151 17.69 20.17 -15.57
CA ARG A 151 18.78 21.06 -16.01
C ARG A 151 18.30 22.50 -16.18
N THR A 152 17.12 22.68 -16.77
CA THR A 152 16.52 24.01 -16.96
C THR A 152 16.20 24.66 -15.62
N VAL A 153 15.56 23.91 -14.71
CA VAL A 153 15.22 24.38 -13.37
C VAL A 153 16.48 24.72 -12.58
N LYS A 154 17.53 23.90 -12.65
CA LYS A 154 18.78 24.18 -11.94
C LYS A 154 19.46 25.45 -12.44
N LYS A 155 19.49 25.68 -13.76
CA LYS A 155 20.00 26.93 -14.34
C LYS A 155 19.21 28.16 -13.90
N LEU A 156 17.89 28.03 -13.82
CA LEU A 156 17.01 29.09 -13.30
C LEU A 156 17.35 29.40 -11.84
N LEU A 157 17.47 28.38 -11.00
CA LEU A 157 17.77 28.53 -9.56
C LEU A 157 19.15 29.13 -9.27
N GLU A 158 20.13 28.92 -10.17
CA GLU A 158 21.49 29.44 -10.05
C GLU A 158 21.65 30.86 -10.66
N SER A 159 20.60 31.43 -11.27
CA SER A 159 20.70 32.72 -11.94
C SER A 159 20.78 33.89 -10.95
N GLN A 160 21.53 34.95 -11.31
CA GLN A 160 21.65 36.15 -10.47
C GLN A 160 20.36 36.97 -10.42
N ASN A 161 19.49 36.81 -11.42
CA ASN A 161 18.22 37.54 -11.57
C ASN A 161 17.00 36.64 -11.34
N LEU A 162 17.13 35.62 -10.48
CA LEU A 162 16.12 34.60 -10.21
C LEU A 162 14.70 35.16 -10.05
N ILE A 163 14.53 36.21 -9.23
CA ILE A 163 13.22 36.79 -8.95
C ILE A 163 12.58 37.40 -10.19
N GLN A 164 13.36 38.09 -11.02
CA GLN A 164 12.86 38.73 -12.25
C GLN A 164 12.48 37.68 -13.29
N GLU A 165 13.27 36.61 -13.41
CA GLU A 165 12.97 35.48 -14.29
C GLU A 165 11.70 34.75 -13.83
N LEU A 166 11.49 34.59 -12.52
CA LEU A 166 10.27 33.98 -11.96
C LEU A 166 9.02 34.85 -12.23
N GLU A 167 9.14 36.17 -12.07
CA GLU A 167 8.05 37.10 -12.40
C GLU A 167 7.66 37.01 -13.88
N GLN A 168 8.64 36.89 -14.78
CA GLN A 168 8.40 36.72 -16.21
C GLN A 168 7.70 35.39 -16.52
N LEU A 169 8.16 34.29 -15.92
CA LEU A 169 7.52 32.97 -16.07
C LEU A 169 6.08 32.97 -15.54
N MET A 170 5.81 33.63 -14.42
CA MET A 170 4.44 33.75 -13.90
C MET A 170 3.54 34.56 -14.83
N LYS A 171 4.09 35.61 -15.46
CA LYS A 171 3.36 36.39 -16.46
C LYS A 171 3.02 35.56 -17.69
N GLU A 172 3.96 34.76 -18.18
CA GLU A 172 3.76 33.81 -19.29
C GLU A 172 2.73 32.72 -18.95
N ALA A 173 2.67 32.30 -17.68
CA ALA A 173 1.66 31.39 -17.17
C ALA A 173 0.27 32.04 -16.97
N GLY A 174 0.10 33.33 -17.26
CA GLY A 174 -1.18 34.04 -17.17
C GLY A 174 -1.52 34.63 -15.79
N VAL A 175 -0.54 34.74 -14.89
CA VAL A 175 -0.73 35.38 -13.58
C VAL A 175 -0.81 36.90 -13.77
N LEU A 176 -1.95 37.49 -13.41
CA LEU A 176 -2.22 38.93 -13.55
C LEU A 176 -1.25 39.83 -12.77
N CYS A 177 -0.84 39.38 -11.56
CA CYS A 177 0.05 40.12 -10.67
C CYS A 177 1.31 39.30 -10.34
N PRO A 178 2.33 39.27 -11.22
CA PRO A 178 3.50 38.40 -11.06
C PRO A 178 4.26 38.64 -9.75
N LYS A 179 4.46 39.90 -9.35
CA LYS A 179 5.16 40.26 -8.11
C LYS A 179 4.52 39.64 -6.87
N THR A 180 3.19 39.83 -6.73
CA THR A 180 2.42 39.26 -5.62
C THR A 180 2.35 37.74 -5.72
N GLY A 181 2.22 37.19 -6.93
CA GLY A 181 2.25 35.75 -7.17
C GLY A 181 3.55 35.10 -6.70
N VAL A 182 4.70 35.70 -7.02
CA VAL A 182 6.02 35.22 -6.59
C VAL A 182 6.16 35.29 -5.06
N GLN A 183 5.73 36.38 -4.43
CA GLN A 183 5.75 36.50 -2.96
C GLN A 183 4.91 35.41 -2.28
N LEU A 184 3.70 35.17 -2.77
CA LEU A 184 2.80 34.12 -2.25
C LEU A 184 3.38 32.72 -2.49
N PHE A 185 4.01 32.50 -3.65
CA PHE A 185 4.67 31.24 -3.97
C PHE A 185 5.83 30.96 -3.01
N ILE A 186 6.72 31.94 -2.79
CA ILE A 186 7.82 31.81 -1.81
C ILE A 186 7.28 31.57 -0.39
N ALA A 187 6.24 32.31 0.02
CA ALA A 187 5.61 32.12 1.33
C ALA A 187 5.04 30.70 1.49
N SER A 188 4.41 30.16 0.44
CA SER A 188 3.90 28.78 0.43
C SER A 188 5.02 27.75 0.54
N LEU A 189 6.16 27.97 -0.11
CA LEU A 189 7.33 27.10 -0.01
C LEU A 189 7.94 27.14 1.39
N SER A 190 7.92 28.30 2.05
CA SER A 190 8.40 28.44 3.43
C SER A 190 7.66 27.53 4.40
N SER A 191 6.37 27.26 4.19
CA SER A 191 5.58 26.33 5.01
C SER A 191 6.07 24.87 4.93
N LYS A 192 6.83 24.53 3.89
CA LYS A 192 7.38 23.20 3.65
C LYS A 192 8.83 23.05 4.13
N LEU A 193 9.45 24.12 4.62
CA LEU A 193 10.78 24.06 5.20
C LEU A 193 10.71 23.52 6.64
N PRO A 194 11.60 22.60 7.03
CA PRO A 194 11.63 22.03 8.39
C PRO A 194 11.98 23.07 9.46
N GLN A 195 12.57 24.20 9.06
CA GLN A 195 12.76 25.38 9.89
C GLN A 195 12.32 26.60 9.07
N VAL A 196 11.35 27.35 9.58
CA VAL A 196 10.89 28.60 8.95
C VAL A 196 11.82 29.71 9.44
N PRO A 197 12.75 30.23 8.63
CA PRO A 197 13.41 31.48 8.97
C PRO A 197 12.34 32.58 9.01
N PRO A 198 12.34 33.46 10.02
CA PRO A 198 11.32 34.49 10.13
C PRO A 198 11.39 35.39 8.89
N LEU A 199 10.29 35.44 8.13
CA LEU A 199 10.12 36.24 6.90
C LEU A 199 10.20 37.76 7.14
N CYS A 200 10.33 38.20 8.39
CA CYS A 200 10.74 39.54 8.74
C CYS A 200 11.80 39.45 9.85
N PRO A 201 12.94 40.18 9.76
CA PRO A 201 13.64 40.54 10.98
C PRO A 201 12.62 41.29 11.83
N ALA A 202 12.36 40.82 13.05
CA ALA A 202 11.48 41.50 13.98
C ALA A 202 11.95 42.96 14.07
N GLY A 203 11.23 43.86 13.38
CA GLY A 203 11.41 45.28 13.54
C GLY A 203 11.26 45.54 15.02
N GLN A 204 12.26 46.20 15.60
CA GLN A 204 12.24 46.68 16.97
C GLN A 204 11.04 47.63 17.12
N GLY A 205 9.87 47.07 17.41
CA GLY A 205 8.67 47.82 17.75
C GLY A 205 8.92 48.44 19.10
N LYS A 206 9.28 49.73 19.12
CA LYS A 206 9.25 50.51 20.35
C LYS A 206 7.83 50.41 20.93
N PRO A 207 7.67 50.12 22.23
CA PRO A 207 6.36 50.09 22.85
C PRO A 207 5.75 51.48 22.74
N TYR A 208 4.55 51.57 22.13
CA TYR A 208 3.74 52.77 22.16
C TYR A 208 3.41 53.09 23.63
N ARG A 209 3.67 54.34 24.01
CA ARG A 209 3.40 54.93 25.31
C ARG A 209 2.13 55.75 25.25
#